data_AF-A0A926CP13-F1
#
_entry.id   AF-A0A926CP13-F1
#
_cell.length_a   1.000
_cell.length_b   1.000
_cell.length_c   1.000
_cell.angle_alpha   90.00
_cell.angle_beta   90.00
_cell.angle_gamma   90.00
#
_symmetry.space_group_name_H-M   'P 1'
#
loop_
_entity.id
_entity.type
_entity.pdbx_description
1 polymer ?
#
loop_
_entity_poly.entity_id
_entity_poly.type
_entity_poly.pdbx_seq_one_letter_code
_entity_poly.pdbx_strand_id
1 'polypeptide(L)' 'NYNNECTFAAIREPELLVWDRQSKPIFQVEVTFDTIAENTNVTFKQKFGTAEECIKLRKYIPEKNEENMDRLEKELTKMQ' A
#
# COMPACT_ATOMS: atom_id res chain seq x y z
N ASN A 1 -3.42 14.96 -12.86
CA ASN A 1 -4.04 13.65 -13.13
C ASN A 1 -2.99 12.56 -13.05
N TYR A 2 -2.89 11.91 -11.89
CA TYR A 2 -2.20 10.63 -11.79
C TYR A 2 -3.25 9.55 -12.04
N ASN A 3 -3.10 8.77 -13.11
CA ASN A 3 -3.98 7.63 -13.34
C ASN A 3 -3.59 6.55 -12.33
N ASN A 4 -4.34 6.39 -11.24
CA ASN A 4 -4.15 5.29 -10.30
C ASN A 4 -4.84 4.04 -10.84
N GLU A 5 -4.21 3.43 -11.85
CA GLU A 5 -4.64 2.17 -12.43
C GLU A 5 -3.85 1.02 -11.81
N CYS A 6 -4.54 -0.03 -11.41
CA CYS A 6 -3.95 -1.24 -10.86
C CYS A 6 -4.71 -2.49 -11.30
N THR A 7 -4.04 -3.63 -11.18
CA THR A 7 -4.63 -4.95 -11.39
C THR A 7 -4.39 -5.77 -10.13
N PHE A 8 -5.45 -6.35 -9.55
CA PHE A 8 -5.31 -7.25 -8.41
C PHE A 8 -4.69 -8.56 -8.86
N ALA A 9 -3.54 -8.91 -8.26
CA ALA A 9 -2.85 -10.16 -8.49
C ALA A 9 -3.31 -11.25 -7.49
N ALA A 10 -3.67 -10.86 -6.27
CA ALA A 10 -4.23 -11.76 -5.28
C ALA A 10 -5.15 -11.01 -4.30
N ILE A 11 -6.26 -11.65 -3.94
CA ILE A 11 -7.15 -11.23 -2.85
C ILE A 11 -7.38 -12.48 -1.99
N ARG A 12 -6.90 -12.48 -0.76
CA ARG A 12 -7.08 -13.57 0.21
C ARG A 12 -7.58 -12.98 1.51
N GLU A 13 -8.86 -13.16 1.80
CA GLU A 13 -9.48 -12.58 2.98
C GLU A 13 -9.17 -13.40 4.24
N PRO A 14 -8.89 -12.77 5.40
CA PRO A 14 -8.57 -11.34 5.60
C PRO A 14 -7.06 -11.01 5.45
N GLU A 15 -6.25 -11.99 5.06
CA GLU A 15 -4.80 -12.01 5.31
C GLU A 15 -3.96 -11.20 4.33
N LEU A 16 -4.34 -11.13 3.05
CA LEU A 16 -3.46 -10.60 1.99
C LEU A 16 -4.21 -9.92 0.84
N LEU A 17 -3.67 -8.78 0.44
CA LEU A 17 -3.99 -8.10 -0.80
C LEU A 17 -2.71 -7.84 -1.61
N VAL A 18 -2.71 -8.20 -2.90
CA VAL A 18 -1.60 -7.91 -3.82
C VAL A 18 -2.13 -7.27 -5.09
N TRP A 19 -1.53 -6.16 -5.51
CA TRP A 19 -1.84 -5.55 -6.80
C TRP A 19 -0.61 -4.99 -7.50
N ASP A 20 -0.65 -5.03 -8.82
CA ASP A 20 0.34 -4.43 -9.69
C ASP A 20 -0.15 -3.05 -10.12
N ARG A 21 0.65 -2.01 -9.84
CA ARG A 21 0.38 -0.66 -10.32
C ARG A 21 0.76 -0.55 -11.78
N GLN A 22 -0.19 -0.17 -12.62
CA GLN A 22 -0.03 -0.11 -14.08
C GLN A 22 0.52 1.24 -14.56
N SER A 23 0.53 2.26 -13.70
CA SER A 23 0.99 3.61 -14.01
C SER A 23 2.29 3.96 -13.30
N LYS A 24 3.12 4.81 -13.94
CA LYS A 24 4.43 5.18 -13.38
C LYS A 24 4.32 5.94 -12.04
N PRO A 25 5.26 5.70 -11.10
CA PRO A 25 6.22 4.60 -11.08
C PRO A 25 5.58 3.20 -10.96
N ILE A 26 6.13 2.24 -11.69
CA ILE A 26 5.65 0.85 -11.71
C ILE A 26 6.23 0.11 -10.50
N PHE A 27 5.34 -0.53 -9.72
CA PHE A 27 5.68 -1.39 -8.60
C PHE A 27 4.50 -2.31 -8.28
N GLN A 28 4.78 -3.41 -7.60
CA GLN A 28 3.75 -4.23 -6.98
C GLN A 28 3.57 -3.79 -5.53
N VAL A 29 2.34 -3.77 -5.04
CA VAL A 29 2.06 -3.63 -3.62
C VAL A 29 1.61 -4.97 -3.07
N GLU A 30 2.16 -5.33 -1.91
CA GLU A 30 1.73 -6.42 -1.07
C GLU A 30 1.31 -5.84 0.28
N VAL A 31 0.07 -6.10 0.69
CA VAL A 31 -0.48 -5.68 1.98
C VAL A 31 -0.90 -6.91 2.76
N THR A 32 -0.32 -7.08 3.96
CA THR A 32 -0.75 -8.12 4.91
C THR A 32 -1.43 -7.49 6.12
N PHE A 33 -2.36 -8.24 6.70
CA PHE A 33 -3.15 -7.82 7.84
C PHE A 33 -2.97 -8.82 8.98
N ASP A 34 -2.40 -8.35 10.07
CA ASP A 34 -2.15 -9.16 11.27
C ASP A 34 -2.98 -8.60 12.43
N THR A 35 -3.82 -9.44 13.05
CA THR A 35 -4.60 -9.03 14.23
C THR A 35 -3.67 -8.80 15.41
N ILE A 36 -3.78 -7.63 16.05
CA ILE A 36 -3.04 -7.27 17.26
C ILE A 36 -4.00 -6.75 18.34
N ALA A 37 -4.41 -7.64 19.24
CA ALA A 37 -5.46 -7.38 20.23
C ALA A 37 -6.75 -6.84 19.57
N GLU A 38 -7.16 -5.61 19.88
CA GLU A 38 -8.34 -4.95 19.29
C GLU A 38 -8.03 -4.18 18.00
N ASN A 39 -6.76 -4.15 17.58
CA ASN A 39 -6.30 -3.42 16.40
C ASN A 39 -5.83 -4.38 15.30
N THR A 40 -5.52 -3.81 14.13
CA THR A 40 -4.90 -4.52 13.00
C THR A 40 -3.56 -3.87 12.67
N ASN A 41 -2.50 -4.68 12.59
CA ASN A 41 -1.24 -4.26 12.02
C ASN A 41 -1.31 -4.45 10.51
N VAL A 42 -1.13 -3.36 9.77
CA VAL A 42 -1.14 -3.35 8.31
C VAL A 42 0.30 -3.19 7.82
N THR A 43 0.87 -4.24 7.22
CA THR A 43 2.17 -4.12 6.56
C THR A 43 1.97 -3.74 5.10
N PHE A 44 2.29 -2.50 4.73
CA PHE A 44 2.22 -2.01 3.35
C PHE A 44 3.60 -2.07 2.68
N LYS A 45 3.82 -3.04 1.79
CA LYS A 45 5.11 -3.28 1.14
C LYS A 45 5.05 -2.96 -0.35
N GLN A 46 5.87 -1.99 -0.79
CA GLN A 46 6.06 -1.70 -2.22
C GLN A 46 7.30 -2.43 -2.75
N LYS A 47 7.12 -3.27 -3.77
CA LYS A 47 8.16 -4.01 -4.46
C LYS A 47 8.44 -3.37 -5.81
N PHE A 48 9.64 -2.81 -5.95
CA PHE A 48 10.12 -2.21 -7.20
C PHE A 48 10.84 -3.25 -8.05
N GLY A 49 10.77 -3.10 -9.38
CA GLY A 49 11.47 -3.99 -10.30
C GLY A 49 12.99 -3.87 -10.19
N THR A 50 13.48 -2.69 -9.81
CA THR A 50 14.92 -2.43 -9.63
C THR A 50 15.23 -1.67 -8.34
N ALA A 51 16.44 -1.85 -7.81
CA ALA A 51 16.93 -1.09 -6.67
C ALA A 51 17.05 0.42 -6.99
N GLU A 52 17.42 0.76 -8.24
CA GLU A 52 17.56 2.16 -8.67
C GLU A 52 16.23 2.92 -8.63
N GLU A 53 15.13 2.32 -9.10
CA GLU A 53 13.80 2.94 -9.04
C GLU A 53 13.35 3.14 -7.59
N CYS A 54 13.59 2.15 -6.73
CA CYS A 54 13.34 2.26 -5.30
C CYS A 54 14.11 3.43 -4.69
N ILE A 55 15.43 3.50 -4.91
CA ILE A 55 16.30 4.56 -4.36
C ILE A 55 15.87 5.94 -4.84
N LYS A 56 15.54 6.10 -6.14
CA LYS A 56 15.08 7.37 -6.72
C LYS A 56 13.85 7.93 -6.01
N LEU A 57 12.94 7.06 -5.58
CA LEU A 57 11.66 7.42 -4.98
C LEU A 57 11.65 7.36 -3.45
N ARG A 58 12.63 6.69 -2.84
CA ARG A 58 12.69 6.41 -1.39
C ARG A 58 12.58 7.65 -0.51
N LYS A 59 13.03 8.81 -0.99
CA LYS A 59 12.91 10.08 -0.25
C LYS A 59 11.48 10.61 -0.12
N TYR A 60 10.56 10.20 -1.00
CA TYR A 60 9.17 10.69 -1.02
C TYR A 60 8.17 9.65 -0.51
N ILE A 61 8.50 8.37 -0.70
CA ILE A 61 7.58 7.25 -0.44
C ILE A 61 7.10 7.19 1.03
N PRO A 62 7.98 7.25 2.06
CA PRO A 62 7.54 7.08 3.45
C PRO A 62 6.50 8.11 3.87
N GLU A 63 6.78 9.40 3.66
CA GLU A 63 5.86 10.49 4.02
C GLU A 63 4.52 10.38 3.26
N LYS A 64 4.56 10.11 1.94
CA LYS A 64 3.34 9.99 1.15
C LYS A 64 2.51 8.76 1.47
N ASN A 65 3.13 7.65 1.87
CA ASN A 65 2.41 6.49 2.33
C ASN A 65 1.82 6.72 3.73
N GLU A 66 2.54 7.39 4.62
CA GLU A 66 2.02 7.76 5.94
C GLU A 66 0.79 8.65 5.83
N GLU A 67 0.82 9.69 4.98
CA GLU A 67 -0.36 10.52 4.70
C GLU A 67 -1.57 9.71 4.20
N ASN A 68 -1.35 8.57 3.54
CA ASN A 68 -2.42 7.69 3.10
C ASN A 68 -2.96 6.84 4.25
N MET A 69 -2.09 6.35 5.15
CA MET A 69 -2.49 5.60 6.34
C MET A 69 -3.24 6.50 7.34
N ASP A 70 -2.78 7.74 7.54
CA ASP A 70 -3.49 8.76 8.33
C ASP A 70 -4.90 9.04 7.80
N ARG A 71 -5.04 9.07 6.46
CA ARG A 71 -6.35 9.23 5.81
C ARG A 71 -7.22 8.00 6.00
N LEU A 72 -6.65 6.80 5.87
CA LEU A 72 -7.38 5.55 6.10
C LEU A 72 -7.90 5.47 7.52
N GLU A 73 -7.08 5.79 8.53
CA GLU A 73 -7.50 5.81 9.93
C GLU A 73 -8.71 6.73 10.14
N LYS A 74 -8.65 7.95 9.60
CA LYS A 74 -9.78 8.90 9.64
C LYS A 74 -11.04 8.35 8.97
N GLU A 75 -10.93 7.68 7.83
CA GLU A 75 -12.10 7.08 7.18
C GLU A 75 -12.69 5.93 7.99
N LEU A 76 -11.86 5.08 8.61
CA LEU A 76 -12.31 3.97 9.45
C LEU A 76 -13.11 4.46 10.67
N THR A 77 -12.74 5.59 11.26
CA THR A 77 -13.53 6.18 12.39
C THR A 77 -14.96 6.57 12.00
N LYS A 78 -15.25 6.74 10.70
CA LYS A 78 -16.60 7.07 10.22
C LYS A 78 -17.45 5.83 9.91
N MET A 79 -16.84 4.65 9.92
CA MET A 79 -17.47 3.37 9.58
C MET A 79 -17.88 2.57 10.83
N GLN A 80 -17.77 3.17 12.02
CA GLN A 80 -18.33 2.64 13.27
C GLN A 80 -19.84 2.87 13.33
#